data_AF-A0A1B9M796-F1
#
_entry.id   AF-A0A1B9M796-F1
#
_cell.length_a   1.000
_cell.length_b   1.000
_cell.length_c   1.000
_cell.angle_alpha   90.00
_cell.angle_beta   90.00
_cell.angle_gamma   90.00
#
_symmetry.space_group_name_H-M   'P 1'
#
loop_
_entity.id
_entity.type
_entity.pdbx_description
1 polymer ?
#
loop_
_entity_poly.entity_id
_entity_poly.type
_entity_poly.pdbx_seq_one_letter_code
_entity_poly.pdbx_strand_id
1 'polypeptide(L)'
;MAKSNAGTGRKVGVYYSIGNPDKKPNDADYKRLGMIRGKSRGVNWNPIDVTADTSEDGTTESMVTTKEKTVSFDGISRGDDIQNQSALLDHIESPSQDTDGQPYAWIKIVNPTINRVIEGCYLLSSLTEEYPYDDVCT
;
A
#
# COMPACT_ATOMS: atom_id res chain seq x y z
N MET A 1 -31.25 3.27 19.05
CA MET A 1 -29.81 3.56 18.86
C MET A 1 -29.29 2.66 17.76
N ALA A 2 -29.20 3.16 16.52
CA ALA A 2 -28.70 2.37 15.40
C ALA A 2 -27.18 2.20 15.58
N LYS A 3 -26.73 0.98 15.90
CA LYS A 3 -25.32 0.61 15.77
C LYS A 3 -24.99 0.67 14.29
N SER A 4 -24.37 1.77 13.86
CA SER A 4 -23.78 1.87 12.53
C SER A 4 -22.74 0.76 12.42
N ASN A 5 -23.02 -0.26 11.61
CA ASN A 5 -22.09 -1.33 11.22
C ASN A 5 -20.96 -0.79 10.30
N ALA A 6 -20.63 0.50 10.37
CA ALA A 6 -19.55 1.10 9.61
C ALA A 6 -18.20 0.63 10.16
N GLY A 7 -17.43 -0.05 9.32
CA GLY A 7 -16.07 -0.43 9.65
C GLY A 7 -15.23 0.80 9.97
N THR A 8 -14.71 0.88 11.19
CA THR A 8 -13.94 2.05 11.62
C THR A 8 -12.56 2.03 10.94
N GLY A 9 -12.35 2.90 9.95
CA GLY A 9 -11.05 3.06 9.28
C GLY A 9 -9.88 3.30 10.24
N ARG A 10 -10.15 3.92 11.41
CA ARG A 10 -9.19 4.11 12.50
C ARG A 10 -8.56 2.82 13.02
N LYS A 11 -9.26 1.68 12.94
CA LYS A 11 -8.74 0.38 13.41
C LYS A 11 -7.83 -0.30 12.39
N VAL A 12 -7.76 0.21 11.16
CA VAL A 12 -6.92 -0.38 10.11
C VAL A 12 -5.46 0.01 10.34
N GLY A 13 -4.62 -0.98 10.64
CA GLY A 13 -3.18 -0.79 10.78
C GLY A 13 -2.48 -0.90 9.42
N VAL A 14 -1.47 -0.08 9.17
CA VAL A 14 -0.56 -0.26 8.04
C VAL A 14 0.84 -0.44 8.60
N TYR A 15 1.51 -1.45 8.08
CA TYR A 15 2.85 -1.84 8.44
C TYR A 15 3.68 -1.93 7.16
N TYR A 16 4.96 -1.69 7.30
CA TYR A 16 5.91 -1.80 6.20
C TYR A 16 7.14 -2.61 6.64
N SER A 17 7.82 -3.18 5.65
CA SER A 17 9.14 -3.77 5.82
C SER A 17 9.94 -3.49 4.55
N ILE A 18 11.16 -2.99 4.70
CA ILE A 18 12.05 -2.70 3.58
C ILE A 18 12.67 -4.02 3.13
N GLY A 19 12.54 -4.35 1.84
CA GLY A 19 13.06 -5.60 1.32
C GLY A 19 12.67 -5.87 -0.12
N ASN A 20 13.41 -6.77 -0.76
CA ASN A 20 13.24 -7.13 -2.16
C ASN A 20 11.95 -7.91 -2.43
N PRO A 21 11.40 -7.82 -3.65
CA PRO A 21 10.20 -8.56 -4.05
C PRO A 21 10.39 -10.09 -4.03
N ASP A 22 11.63 -10.56 -4.18
CA ASP A 22 11.97 -11.99 -4.23
C ASP A 22 11.89 -12.67 -2.86
N LYS A 23 11.98 -11.89 -1.77
CA LYS A 23 11.99 -12.43 -0.41
C LYS A 23 10.93 -11.74 0.44
N LYS A 24 9.87 -12.50 0.71
CA LYS A 24 8.84 -12.10 1.66
C LYS A 24 9.44 -11.94 3.08
N PRO A 25 9.24 -10.79 3.76
CA PRO A 25 9.65 -10.58 5.14
C PRO A 25 8.87 -11.47 6.12
N ASN A 26 9.44 -11.72 7.31
CA ASN A 26 8.68 -12.36 8.37
C ASN A 26 7.70 -11.37 9.01
N ASP A 27 6.65 -11.91 9.62
CA ASP A 27 5.63 -11.09 10.30
C ASP A 27 6.19 -10.18 11.41
N ALA A 28 7.33 -10.55 12.00
CA ALA A 28 8.03 -9.77 13.03
C ALA A 28 8.85 -8.59 12.46
N ASP A 29 9.18 -8.62 11.17
CA ASP A 29 9.99 -7.59 10.50
C ASP A 29 9.15 -6.38 10.07
N TYR A 30 7.82 -6.48 10.20
CA TYR A 30 6.87 -5.43 9.86
C TYR A 30 6.81 -4.36 10.95
N LYS A 31 7.31 -3.17 10.61
CA LYS A 31 7.20 -1.98 11.45
C LYS A 31 5.90 -1.25 11.16
N ARG A 32 5.27 -0.69 12.18
CA ARG A 32 4.07 0.12 12.00
C ARG A 32 4.47 1.46 11.39
N LEU A 33 3.83 1.85 10.29
CA LEU A 33 4.11 3.11 9.59
C LEU A 33 3.63 4.36 10.36
N GLY A 34 2.94 4.15 11.49
CA GLY A 34 2.50 5.21 12.40
C GLY A 34 1.03 5.59 12.25
N MET A 35 0.72 6.83 12.64
CA MET A 35 -0.62 7.40 12.55
C MET A 35 -0.97 7.79 11.12
N ILE A 36 -1.90 7.07 10.52
CA ILE A 36 -2.35 7.29 9.14
C ILE A 36 -3.84 7.59 9.14
N ARG A 37 -4.22 8.70 8.51
CA ARG A 37 -5.60 9.16 8.34
C ARG A 37 -6.22 8.56 7.07
N GLY A 38 -5.55 8.69 5.94
CA GLY A 38 -6.01 8.20 4.64
C GLY A 38 -5.35 6.88 4.26
N LYS A 39 -6.14 5.87 3.91
CA LYS A 39 -5.64 4.58 3.39
C LYS A 39 -6.45 4.22 2.16
N SER A 40 -5.85 4.33 0.99
CA SER A 40 -6.48 3.93 -0.27
C SER A 40 -5.66 2.84 -0.92
N ARG A 41 -6.37 1.88 -1.53
CA ARG A 41 -5.75 0.81 -2.32
C ARG A 41 -6.61 0.54 -3.53
N GLY A 42 -6.00 0.69 -4.71
CA GLY A 42 -6.57 0.32 -5.99
C GLY A 42 -6.05 -1.05 -6.43
N VAL A 43 -6.93 -1.86 -7.00
CA VAL A 43 -6.52 -3.00 -7.80
C VAL A 43 -7.20 -2.82 -9.14
N ASN A 44 -6.41 -2.51 -10.16
CA ASN A 44 -6.90 -2.42 -11.52
C ASN A 44 -6.42 -3.65 -12.30
N TRP A 45 -7.33 -4.22 -13.07
CA TRP A 45 -7.02 -5.30 -14.00
C TRP A 45 -7.16 -4.72 -15.39
N ASN A 46 -6.13 -4.86 -16.22
CA ASN A 46 -6.17 -4.40 -17.60
C ASN A 46 -6.55 -5.59 -18.49
N PRO A 47 -7.84 -5.72 -18.89
CA PRO A 47 -8.24 -6.70 -19.88
C PRO A 47 -7.77 -6.27 -21.27
N ILE A 48 -7.27 -7.22 -22.05
CA ILE A 48 -7.18 -7.10 -23.50
C ILE A 48 -8.37 -7.84 -24.12
N ASP A 49 -8.93 -7.24 -25.16
CA ASP A 49 -9.96 -7.87 -25.96
C ASP A 49 -9.32 -8.97 -26.82
N VAL A 50 -9.82 -10.20 -26.69
CA VAL A 50 -9.39 -11.37 -27.48
C VAL A 50 -10.55 -11.94 -28.29
N THR A 51 -11.59 -11.14 -28.52
CA THR A 51 -12.76 -11.57 -29.30
C THR A 51 -12.33 -12.07 -30.68
N ALA A 52 -12.52 -13.37 -30.90
CA ALA A 52 -12.23 -14.07 -32.16
C ALA A 52 -13.52 -14.28 -32.96
N ASP A 53 -13.42 -14.48 -34.27
CA ASP A 53 -14.54 -14.76 -35.18
C ASP A 53 -15.28 -16.08 -34.88
N THR A 54 -14.70 -16.95 -34.04
CA THR A 54 -15.31 -18.20 -33.55
C THR A 54 -15.99 -18.06 -32.18
N SER A 55 -16.06 -16.87 -31.59
CA SER A 55 -16.72 -16.68 -30.29
C SER A 55 -18.22 -16.95 -30.39
N GLU A 56 -18.73 -17.92 -29.63
CA GLU A 56 -20.15 -18.29 -29.64
C GLU A 56 -21.04 -17.12 -29.17
N ASP A 57 -22.13 -16.90 -29.91
CA ASP A 57 -23.19 -15.94 -29.59
C ASP A 57 -22.77 -14.46 -29.49
N GLY A 58 -21.69 -14.06 -30.16
CA GLY A 58 -21.24 -12.65 -30.17
C GLY A 58 -20.77 -12.16 -28.80
N THR A 59 -20.31 -13.10 -27.96
CA THR A 59 -19.83 -12.82 -26.61
C THR A 59 -18.42 -12.23 -26.68
N THR A 60 -18.23 -11.02 -26.15
CA THR A 60 -16.90 -10.39 -26.05
C THR A 60 -16.07 -11.13 -25.01
N GLU A 61 -14.97 -11.77 -25.45
CA GLU A 61 -14.02 -12.44 -24.57
C GLU A 61 -12.87 -11.50 -24.23
N SER A 62 -12.60 -11.32 -22.93
CA SER A 62 -11.50 -10.49 -22.45
C SER A 62 -10.50 -11.31 -21.65
N MET A 63 -9.23 -11.24 -22.04
CA MET A 63 -8.14 -11.89 -21.32
C MET A 63 -7.45 -10.86 -20.43
N VAL A 64 -7.20 -11.20 -19.17
CA VAL A 64 -6.57 -10.28 -18.22
C VAL A 64 -5.05 -10.45 -18.28
N THR A 65 -4.35 -9.45 -18.81
CA THR A 65 -2.89 -9.54 -19.08
C THR A 65 -2.06 -9.08 -17.90
N THR A 66 -2.45 -7.97 -17.26
CA THR A 66 -1.70 -7.36 -16.17
C THR A 66 -2.61 -6.90 -15.05
N LYS A 67 -2.06 -6.94 -13.82
CA LYS A 67 -2.73 -6.51 -12.60
C LYS A 67 -1.91 -5.42 -11.93
N GLU A 68 -2.43 -4.21 -11.96
CA GLU A 68 -1.83 -3.07 -11.28
C GLU A 68 -2.40 -2.98 -9.87
N LYS A 69 -1.52 -2.90 -8.87
CA LYS A 69 -1.90 -2.67 -7.48
C LYS A 69 -1.28 -1.36 -7.06
N THR A 70 -2.11 -0.38 -6.75
CA THR A 70 -1.68 0.92 -6.24
C THR A 70 -2.07 1.04 -4.78
N VAL A 71 -1.18 1.63 -3.99
CA VAL A 71 -1.43 1.87 -2.58
C VAL A 71 -0.98 3.28 -2.24
N SER A 72 -1.83 4.02 -1.53
CA SER A 72 -1.54 5.37 -1.09
C SER A 72 -1.98 5.55 0.36
N PHE A 73 -1.11 6.19 1.13
CA PHE A 73 -1.30 6.46 2.54
C PHE A 73 -1.04 7.93 2.81
N ASP A 74 -1.85 8.49 3.69
CA ASP A 74 -1.73 9.86 4.17
C ASP A 74 -1.71 9.83 5.70
N GLY A 75 -0.62 10.31 6.29
CA GLY A 75 -0.34 10.20 7.71
C GLY A 75 0.06 11.52 8.34
N ILE A 76 0.09 11.52 9.68
CA ILE A 76 0.56 12.67 10.46
C ILE A 76 1.81 12.22 11.20
N SER A 77 2.85 13.04 11.12
CA SER A 77 4.12 12.81 11.80
C SER A 77 4.02 13.30 13.25
N ARG A 78 3.79 12.40 14.21
CA ARG A 78 3.71 12.73 15.64
C ARG A 78 4.37 11.67 16.54
N GLY A 79 5.29 12.11 17.40
CA GLY A 79 5.86 11.29 18.48
C GLY A 79 6.79 10.17 17.99
N ASP A 80 6.81 9.03 18.68
CA ASP A 80 7.67 7.88 18.37
C ASP A 80 7.45 7.28 16.96
N ASP A 81 6.29 7.55 16.36
CA ASP A 81 5.96 7.12 15.00
C ASP A 81 6.81 7.83 13.92
N ILE A 82 7.43 8.98 14.24
CA ILE A 82 8.31 9.75 13.33
C ILE A 82 9.53 8.93 12.90
N GLN A 83 10.09 8.11 13.80
CA GLN A 83 11.29 7.32 13.49
C GLN A 83 11.02 6.27 12.41
N ASN A 84 9.84 5.64 12.47
CA ASN A 84 9.44 4.66 11.46
C ASN A 84 9.07 5.33 10.14
N GLN A 85 8.51 6.54 10.17
CA GLN A 85 8.25 7.31 8.96
C GLN A 85 9.57 7.73 8.31
N SER A 86 10.48 8.39 9.06
CA SER A 86 11.82 8.79 8.60
C SER A 86 12.58 7.64 7.94
N ALA A 87 12.61 6.46 8.55
CA ALA A 87 13.31 5.31 7.96
C ALA A 87 12.72 4.86 6.61
N LEU A 88 11.42 5.05 6.39
CA LEU A 88 10.81 4.78 5.08
C LEU A 88 11.09 5.92 4.10
N LEU A 89 11.03 7.17 4.55
CA LEU A 89 11.31 8.36 3.74
C LEU A 89 12.74 8.32 3.22
N ASP A 90 13.70 8.06 4.09
CA ASP A 90 15.13 7.90 3.77
C ASP A 90 15.33 6.78 2.73
N HIS A 91 14.56 5.70 2.81
CA HIS A 91 14.64 4.59 1.86
C HIS A 91 14.02 4.91 0.49
N ILE A 92 13.02 5.80 0.44
CA ILE A 92 12.46 6.27 -0.83
C ILE A 92 13.44 7.23 -1.51
N GLU A 93 14.03 8.15 -0.75
CA GLU A 93 14.97 9.15 -1.26
C GLU A 93 16.33 8.54 -1.63
N SER A 94 16.81 7.61 -0.81
CA SER A 94 18.10 6.94 -0.97
C SER A 94 17.97 5.45 -0.66
N PRO A 95 17.47 4.65 -1.62
CA PRO A 95 17.28 3.22 -1.42
C PRO A 95 18.60 2.50 -1.13
N SER A 96 18.61 1.66 -0.10
CA SER A 96 19.80 0.90 0.28
C SER A 96 20.14 -0.18 -0.76
N GLN A 97 21.37 -0.69 -0.70
CA GLN A 97 21.77 -1.85 -1.52
C GLN A 97 20.98 -3.12 -1.17
N ASP A 98 20.35 -3.18 0.00
CA ASP A 98 19.53 -4.35 0.40
C ASP A 98 18.31 -4.54 -0.51
N THR A 99 17.89 -3.47 -1.19
CA THR A 99 16.83 -3.49 -2.20
C THR A 99 17.35 -3.26 -3.63
N ASP A 100 18.62 -3.59 -3.87
CA ASP A 100 19.31 -3.40 -5.15
C ASP A 100 19.29 -1.94 -5.64
N GLY A 101 19.25 -0.98 -4.70
CA GLY A 101 19.17 0.46 -5.01
C GLY A 101 17.82 0.90 -5.58
N GLN A 102 16.76 0.10 -5.38
CA GLN A 102 15.39 0.44 -5.78
C GLN A 102 14.51 0.64 -4.55
N PRO A 103 13.54 1.58 -4.56
CA PRO A 103 12.69 1.88 -3.40
C PRO A 103 11.56 0.83 -3.24
N TYR A 104 11.93 -0.44 -3.11
CA TYR A 104 11.00 -1.52 -2.81
C TYR A 104 10.67 -1.60 -1.33
N ALA A 105 9.39 -1.76 -1.04
CA ALA A 105 8.91 -2.06 0.30
C ALA A 105 7.72 -3.00 0.28
N TRP A 106 7.69 -3.88 1.28
CA TRP A 106 6.53 -4.71 1.58
C TRP A 106 5.56 -3.94 2.45
N ILE A 107 4.31 -3.84 1.99
CA ILE A 107 3.24 -3.15 2.70
C ILE A 107 2.20 -4.17 3.15
N LYS A 108 1.90 -4.15 4.44
CA LYS A 108 0.89 -4.99 5.11
C LYS A 108 -0.20 -4.13 5.71
N ILE A 109 -1.42 -4.26 5.20
CA ILE A 109 -2.62 -3.59 5.71
C ILE A 109 -3.45 -4.61 6.48
N VAL A 110 -3.63 -4.37 7.77
CA VAL A 110 -4.43 -5.22 8.66
C VAL A 110 -5.74 -4.51 8.96
N ASN A 111 -6.84 -5.05 8.45
CA ASN A 111 -8.19 -4.59 8.77
C ASN A 111 -8.85 -5.56 9.76
N PRO A 112 -8.89 -5.21 11.06
CA PRO A 112 -9.46 -6.08 12.09
C PRO A 112 -10.99 -6.12 12.04
N THR A 113 -11.66 -5.18 11.36
CA THR A 113 -13.13 -5.17 11.28
C THR A 113 -13.68 -6.25 10.36
N ILE A 114 -12.95 -6.60 9.30
CA ILE A 114 -13.31 -7.68 8.37
C ILE A 114 -12.34 -8.86 8.45
N ASN A 115 -11.50 -8.91 9.49
CA ASN A 115 -10.43 -9.90 9.69
C ASN A 115 -9.60 -10.16 8.42
N ARG A 116 -9.22 -9.09 7.72
CA ARG A 116 -8.51 -9.18 6.44
C ARG A 116 -7.12 -8.61 6.56
N VAL A 117 -6.12 -9.43 6.25
CA VAL A 117 -4.73 -9.03 6.07
C VAL A 117 -4.46 -8.95 4.57
N ILE A 118 -3.98 -7.81 4.12
CA ILE A 118 -3.57 -7.58 2.74
C ILE A 118 -2.08 -7.29 2.78
N GLU A 119 -1.31 -8.03 1.99
CA GLU A 119 0.14 -7.93 1.96
C GLU A 119 0.63 -7.96 0.51
N GLY A 120 1.65 -7.17 0.22
CA GLY A 120 2.32 -7.19 -1.08
C GLY A 120 3.56 -6.32 -1.10
N CYS A 121 4.47 -6.64 -2.02
CA CYS A 121 5.59 -5.78 -2.36
C CYS A 121 5.12 -4.69 -3.34
N TYR A 122 5.52 -3.45 -3.07
CA TYR A 122 5.23 -2.30 -3.90
C TYR A 122 6.53 -1.54 -4.16
N LEU A 123 6.65 -0.95 -5.35
CA LEU A 123 7.64 0.08 -5.63
C LEU A 123 7.08 1.41 -5.12
N LEU A 124 7.80 2.08 -4.24
CA LEU A 124 7.41 3.38 -3.72
C LEU A 124 7.88 4.45 -4.71
N SER A 125 6.97 4.88 -5.58
CA SER A 125 7.29 5.75 -6.71
C SER A 125 7.28 7.24 -6.39
N SER A 126 6.63 7.65 -5.31
CA SER A 126 6.44 9.06 -4.98
C SER A 126 6.30 9.27 -3.48
N LEU A 127 6.97 10.29 -2.99
CA LEU A 127 6.83 10.80 -1.63
C LEU A 127 6.54 12.30 -1.71
N THR A 128 5.60 12.75 -0.87
CA THR A 128 5.28 14.17 -0.68
C THR A 128 5.23 14.42 0.80
N GLU A 129 5.88 15.49 1.26
CA GLU A 129 5.88 15.91 2.65
C GLU A 129 5.45 17.37 2.74
N GLU A 130 4.63 17.70 3.73
CA GLU A 130 4.18 19.06 4.01
C GLU A 130 4.56 19.47 5.44
N TYR A 131 5.29 20.59 5.54
CA TYR A 131 5.79 21.15 6.80
C TYR A 131 5.21 22.56 7.04
N PRO A 132 3.89 22.68 7.33
CA PRO A 132 3.25 23.96 7.56
C PRO A 132 3.69 24.58 8.89
N TYR A 133 3.78 25.92 8.94
CA TYR A 133 4.24 26.65 10.13
C TYR A 133 3.25 26.61 11.31
N ASP A 134 1.95 26.51 11.05
CA ASP A 134 0.87 26.57 12.05
C ASP A 134 -0.07 25.35 11.99
N ASP A 135 0.40 24.24 11.42
CA ASP A 135 -0.38 23.00 11.34
C ASP A 135 0.51 21.76 11.55
N VAL A 136 -0.10 20.58 11.63
CA VAL A 136 0.61 19.30 11.80
C VAL A 136 1.32 18.89 10.51
N CYS A 137 2.55 18.38 10.63
CA CYS A 137 3.28 17.86 9.48
C CYS A 137 2.65 16.55 8.97
N THR A 138 2.57 16.41 7.65
CA THR A 138 1.93 15.28 6.95
C THR A 138 2.82 14.74 5.85
#